data_AF-A0A6J5K7H7-F1
#
_entry.id   AF-A0A6J5K7H7-F1
#
_cell.length_a   1.000
_cell.length_b   1.000
_cell.length_c   1.000
_cell.angle_alpha   90.00
_cell.angle_beta   90.00
_cell.angle_gamma   90.00
#
_symmetry.space_group_name_H-M   'P 1'
#
loop_
_entity.id
_entity.type
_entity.pdbx_description
1 polymer ?
#
loop_
_entity_poly.entity_id
_entity_poly.type
_entity_poly.pdbx_seq_one_letter_code
_entity_poly.pdbx_strand_id
1 'polypeptide(L)'
;MKPATGRKRPTRLVARFVAISWRDLAVSFGPILLIAAAAIWVAVRLIQPAPPSTLTISAGPQGSTFWNAAQKYKEILARNRITLNVLPSEGSLQNLKRLSDPNSTVDVAFVQDGIAPGMASNGLMSLGSVSYVPLAIFYHGPTVTRLSEFKGQRLAVGAEGSGTRQLALALLKANGIEPGGPTRLLPLSGDDAAQALVSGKVDAAFLAGDSAQPAVMGKLYRTPNVQFFDFSQADAYTRRFPYLTALVLPMGAFDLGKNLPSAPVHMVAPTAELVARDSLHPALSDLLIEAAREVHGKANIMQRAGEFPAPLAHDFPISDDAARYYKSGKSFLYRLLPFWLASLADRLLVVVVPLVVLLIPALRLVPSLYAWRVKSRIYRWYGALIAIERSALSDHSAAERASLLQRLDTIEDSVNGLKMPLAYADQFYVLREHIGFVRARLTQSRDARRDLPDDETDEADETDPEDATPAAPNEAAEMGESRADERRQPD
;
A
#
# COMPACT_ATOMS: atom_id res chain seq x y z
N MET A 1 74.15 -48.49 -33.68
CA MET A 1 74.26 -47.16 -33.04
C MET A 1 73.08 -46.31 -33.48
N LYS A 2 72.35 -45.71 -32.52
CA LYS A 2 71.09 -44.95 -32.71
C LYS A 2 71.31 -43.63 -33.46
N PRO A 3 70.41 -43.21 -34.37
CA PRO A 3 70.26 -41.80 -34.70
C PRO A 3 69.12 -41.14 -33.91
N ALA A 4 69.23 -39.82 -33.83
CA ALA A 4 68.59 -38.87 -32.93
C ALA A 4 67.05 -38.78 -33.01
N THR A 5 66.43 -38.23 -31.94
CA THR A 5 65.65 -36.96 -31.98
C THR A 5 64.94 -36.70 -30.65
N GLY A 6 65.54 -35.87 -29.80
CA GLY A 6 64.82 -35.17 -28.74
C GLY A 6 64.13 -33.93 -29.32
N ARG A 7 62.93 -34.07 -29.87
CA ARG A 7 62.03 -32.93 -30.16
C ARG A 7 60.90 -32.95 -29.15
N LYS A 8 60.96 -32.09 -28.12
CA LYS A 8 59.78 -31.75 -27.33
C LYS A 8 58.74 -31.17 -28.29
N ARG A 9 57.53 -31.76 -28.30
CA ARG A 9 56.40 -31.29 -29.10
C ARG A 9 56.09 -29.82 -28.76
N PRO A 10 55.71 -28.97 -29.72
CA PRO A 10 55.19 -27.65 -29.41
C PRO A 10 53.85 -27.83 -28.67
N THR A 11 53.74 -27.23 -27.48
CA THR A 11 52.48 -27.11 -26.75
C THR A 11 51.48 -26.38 -27.65
N ARG A 12 50.40 -27.06 -28.06
CA ARG A 12 49.37 -26.47 -28.89
C ARG A 12 48.68 -25.35 -28.11
N LEU A 13 48.93 -24.13 -28.55
CA LEU A 13 48.34 -22.88 -28.06
C LEU A 13 46.86 -22.82 -28.44
N VAL A 14 45.97 -22.89 -27.45
CA VAL A 14 44.53 -22.64 -27.66
C VAL A 14 44.02 -21.71 -26.56
N ALA A 15 44.39 -20.44 -26.63
CA ALA A 15 43.70 -19.42 -25.84
C ALA A 15 42.26 -19.29 -26.38
N ARG A 16 41.26 -19.58 -25.54
CA ARG A 16 39.83 -19.43 -25.90
C ARG A 16 39.37 -18.03 -25.50
N PHE A 17 39.47 -17.10 -26.44
CA PHE A 17 38.87 -15.78 -26.31
C PHE A 17 37.36 -15.86 -26.53
N VAL A 18 36.59 -15.23 -25.63
CA VAL A 18 35.13 -15.14 -25.72
C VAL A 18 34.74 -13.68 -25.67
N ALA A 19 33.74 -13.25 -26.44
CA ALA A 19 33.31 -11.85 -26.43
C ALA A 19 32.87 -11.39 -25.02
N ILE A 20 32.16 -12.25 -24.28
CA ILE A 20 31.67 -11.98 -22.92
C ILE A 20 31.78 -13.25 -22.06
N SER A 21 32.41 -13.14 -20.88
CA SER A 21 32.38 -14.21 -19.88
C SER A 21 31.05 -14.21 -19.14
N TRP A 22 30.10 -15.03 -19.58
CA TRP A 22 28.75 -15.17 -18.97
C TRP A 22 28.79 -15.55 -17.50
N ARG A 23 29.80 -16.32 -17.06
CA ARG A 23 29.99 -16.66 -15.64
C ARG A 23 30.38 -15.44 -14.81
N ASP A 24 31.30 -14.63 -15.30
CA ASP A 24 31.73 -13.42 -14.58
C ASP A 24 30.64 -12.34 -14.61
N LEU A 25 29.85 -12.28 -15.69
CA LEU A 25 28.66 -11.44 -15.76
C LEU A 25 27.60 -11.88 -14.74
N ALA A 26 27.26 -13.17 -14.70
CA ALA A 26 26.27 -13.73 -13.78
C ALA A 26 26.68 -13.57 -12.30
N VAL A 27 27.96 -13.70 -11.98
CA VAL A 27 28.46 -13.51 -10.60
C VAL A 27 28.53 -12.03 -10.21
N SER A 28 28.69 -11.11 -11.17
CA SER A 28 28.68 -9.66 -10.89
C SER A 28 27.25 -9.10 -10.81
N PHE A 29 26.33 -9.63 -11.62
CA PHE A 29 24.94 -9.19 -11.72
C PHE A 29 24.00 -9.91 -10.75
N GLY A 30 24.26 -11.19 -10.51
CA GLY A 30 23.45 -12.09 -9.69
C GLY A 30 23.20 -11.57 -8.27
N PRO A 31 24.23 -11.13 -7.51
CA PRO A 31 24.04 -10.60 -6.17
C PRO A 31 23.16 -9.35 -6.13
N ILE A 32 23.32 -8.43 -7.10
CA ILE A 32 22.53 -7.20 -7.18
C ILE A 32 21.06 -7.52 -7.48
N LEU A 33 20.81 -8.43 -8.43
CA LEU A 33 19.45 -8.90 -8.71
C LEU A 33 18.83 -9.63 -7.52
N LEU A 34 19.60 -10.47 -6.83
CA LEU A 34 19.12 -11.20 -5.66
C LEU A 34 18.77 -10.25 -4.51
N ILE A 35 19.60 -9.23 -4.26
CA ILE A 35 19.30 -8.19 -3.26
C ILE A 35 18.07 -7.40 -3.67
N ALA A 36 17.93 -7.01 -4.95
CA ALA A 36 16.75 -6.31 -5.44
C ALA A 36 15.49 -7.17 -5.30
N ALA A 37 15.55 -8.44 -5.67
CA ALA A 37 14.43 -9.38 -5.53
C ALA A 37 14.08 -9.62 -4.06
N ALA A 38 15.07 -9.75 -3.18
CA ALA A 38 14.87 -9.86 -1.74
C ALA A 38 14.25 -8.58 -1.15
N ALA A 39 14.71 -7.40 -1.56
CA ALA A 39 14.15 -6.13 -1.14
C ALA A 39 12.68 -5.97 -1.59
N ILE A 40 12.36 -6.34 -2.84
CA ILE A 40 10.97 -6.38 -3.35
C ILE A 40 10.15 -7.37 -2.52
N TRP A 41 10.67 -8.57 -2.27
CA TRP A 41 9.97 -9.59 -1.50
C TRP A 41 9.69 -9.15 -0.05
N VAL A 42 10.68 -8.54 0.62
CA VAL A 42 10.53 -7.96 1.95
C VAL A 42 9.53 -6.81 1.93
N ALA A 43 9.59 -5.92 0.94
CA ALA A 43 8.66 -4.80 0.84
C ALA A 43 7.21 -5.25 0.57
N VAL A 44 7.01 -6.27 -0.27
CA VAL A 44 5.69 -6.91 -0.47
C VAL A 44 5.17 -7.55 0.82
N ARG A 45 6.06 -8.03 1.69
CA ARG A 45 5.70 -8.58 3.01
C ARG A 45 5.42 -7.52 4.07
N LEU A 46 6.07 -6.36 4.00
CA LEU A 46 6.00 -5.29 5.01
C LEU A 46 4.94 -4.22 4.70
N ILE A 47 4.61 -3.99 3.43
CA ILE A 47 3.56 -3.02 3.04
C ILE A 47 2.19 -3.67 3.23
N GLN A 48 1.27 -2.87 3.78
CA GLN A 48 -0.05 -3.23 4.33
C GLN A 48 -0.67 -4.53 3.77
N PRO A 49 -1.34 -5.34 4.60
CA PRO A 49 -2.00 -6.58 4.15
C PRO A 49 -2.90 -6.31 2.94
N ALA A 50 -3.06 -7.30 2.05
CA ALA A 50 -3.99 -7.23 0.91
C ALA A 50 -5.32 -6.59 1.35
N PRO A 51 -5.98 -5.76 0.51
CA PRO A 51 -7.25 -5.15 0.90
C PRO A 51 -8.15 -6.26 1.43
N PRO A 52 -8.77 -6.08 2.61
CA PRO A 52 -9.50 -7.16 3.25
C PRO A 52 -10.58 -7.64 2.28
N SER A 53 -10.66 -8.96 2.12
CA SER A 53 -11.68 -9.58 1.25
C SER A 53 -13.06 -9.59 1.90
N THR A 54 -13.18 -9.05 3.11
CA THR A 54 -14.41 -9.00 3.90
C THR A 54 -14.61 -7.59 4.44
N LEU A 55 -15.85 -7.11 4.35
CA LEU A 55 -16.32 -5.84 4.90
C LEU A 55 -17.62 -6.10 5.66
N THR A 56 -17.88 -5.33 6.70
CA THR A 56 -19.18 -5.33 7.38
C THR A 56 -19.85 -3.97 7.24
N ILE A 57 -21.07 -3.97 6.71
CA ILE A 57 -21.92 -2.78 6.60
C ILE A 57 -23.09 -2.85 7.60
N SER A 58 -23.25 -1.82 8.43
CA SER A 58 -24.45 -1.66 9.25
C SER A 58 -25.51 -0.90 8.45
N ALA A 59 -26.70 -1.50 8.30
CA ALA A 59 -27.71 -1.05 7.34
C ALA A 59 -28.97 -0.50 8.03
N GLY A 60 -30.05 -1.26 8.06
CA GLY A 60 -31.31 -0.89 8.72
C GLY A 60 -32.11 -2.14 9.00
N PRO A 61 -33.38 -2.01 9.43
CA PRO A 61 -34.26 -3.15 9.63
C PRO A 61 -34.41 -3.92 8.33
N GLN A 62 -34.64 -5.23 8.40
CA GLN A 62 -34.79 -6.03 7.19
C GLN A 62 -35.94 -5.49 6.31
N GLY A 63 -35.68 -5.37 5.01
CA GLY A 63 -36.64 -4.79 4.05
C GLY A 63 -36.69 -3.26 4.01
N SER A 64 -36.01 -2.54 4.92
CA SER A 64 -35.82 -1.08 4.82
C SER A 64 -35.03 -0.70 3.57
N THR A 65 -35.04 0.59 3.23
CA THR A 65 -34.28 1.10 2.08
C THR A 65 -32.78 0.88 2.26
N PHE A 66 -32.26 1.07 3.48
CA PHE A 66 -30.86 0.81 3.81
C PHE A 66 -30.50 -0.66 3.70
N TRP A 67 -31.34 -1.55 4.23
CA TRP A 67 -31.13 -3.00 4.07
C TRP A 67 -31.10 -3.41 2.60
N ASN A 68 -32.08 -2.97 1.82
CA ASN A 68 -32.17 -3.31 0.40
C ASN A 68 -30.99 -2.75 -0.42
N ALA A 69 -30.50 -1.56 -0.09
CA ALA A 69 -29.30 -0.99 -0.70
C ALA A 69 -28.05 -1.79 -0.34
N ALA A 70 -27.86 -2.14 0.94
CA ALA A 70 -26.72 -2.93 1.40
C ALA A 70 -26.69 -4.33 0.75
N GLN A 71 -27.85 -4.96 0.55
CA GLN A 71 -27.94 -6.24 -0.15
C GLN A 71 -27.51 -6.13 -1.62
N LYS A 72 -27.87 -5.05 -2.32
CA LYS A 72 -27.35 -4.79 -3.68
C LYS A 72 -25.85 -4.54 -3.69
N TYR A 73 -25.33 -3.80 -2.69
CA TYR A 73 -23.89 -3.58 -2.55
C TYR A 73 -23.16 -4.92 -2.38
N LYS A 74 -23.72 -5.85 -1.59
CA LYS A 74 -23.17 -7.19 -1.40
C LYS A 74 -23.02 -7.95 -2.72
N GLU A 75 -24.05 -7.93 -3.57
CA GLU A 75 -24.01 -8.56 -4.89
C GLU A 75 -22.99 -7.91 -5.83
N ILE A 76 -22.87 -6.58 -5.80
CA ILE A 76 -21.93 -5.83 -6.64
C ILE A 76 -20.48 -6.08 -6.21
N LEU A 77 -20.19 -6.02 -4.90
CA LEU A 77 -18.85 -6.23 -4.35
C LEU A 77 -18.38 -7.69 -4.55
N ALA A 78 -19.30 -8.66 -4.53
CA ALA A 78 -18.98 -10.06 -4.80
C ALA A 78 -18.37 -10.29 -6.20
N ARG A 79 -18.71 -9.44 -7.19
CA ARG A 79 -18.09 -9.47 -8.54
C ARG A 79 -16.58 -9.24 -8.49
N ASN A 80 -16.09 -8.55 -7.46
CA ASN A 80 -14.66 -8.29 -7.21
C ASN A 80 -14.06 -9.22 -6.13
N ARG A 81 -14.73 -10.32 -5.78
CA ARG A 81 -14.33 -11.26 -4.72
C ARG A 81 -14.23 -10.61 -3.33
N ILE A 82 -15.04 -9.58 -3.09
CA ILE A 82 -15.20 -8.95 -1.78
C ILE A 82 -16.53 -9.42 -1.17
N THR A 83 -16.45 -9.99 0.03
CA THR A 83 -17.60 -10.43 0.81
C THR A 83 -18.09 -9.27 1.67
N LEU A 84 -19.32 -8.80 1.43
CA LEU A 84 -19.97 -7.81 2.29
C LEU A 84 -20.94 -8.50 3.27
N ASN A 85 -20.64 -8.41 4.55
CA ASN A 85 -21.52 -8.82 5.64
C ASN A 85 -22.50 -7.69 5.94
N VAL A 86 -23.78 -7.93 5.70
CA VAL A 86 -24.83 -6.94 5.97
C VAL A 86 -25.41 -7.19 7.36
N LEU A 87 -25.19 -6.25 8.26
CA LEU A 87 -25.67 -6.31 9.64
C LEU A 87 -26.96 -5.50 9.77
N PRO A 88 -28.09 -6.13 10.18
CA PRO A 88 -29.32 -5.39 10.43
C PRO A 88 -29.17 -4.47 11.65
N SER A 89 -29.92 -3.37 11.64
CA SER A 89 -29.93 -2.39 12.72
C SER A 89 -31.31 -1.74 12.85
N GLU A 90 -31.54 -0.98 13.90
CA GLU A 90 -32.71 -0.12 14.08
C GLU A 90 -32.63 1.16 13.22
N GLY A 91 -31.50 1.39 12.55
CA GLY A 91 -31.26 2.52 11.65
C GLY A 91 -30.05 3.35 12.05
N SER A 92 -30.08 4.62 11.64
CA SER A 92 -28.90 5.47 11.52
C SER A 92 -28.17 5.79 12.84
N LEU A 93 -28.86 5.99 13.97
CA LEU A 93 -28.18 6.27 15.24
C LEU A 93 -27.48 5.01 15.79
N GLN A 94 -28.08 3.83 15.64
CA GLN A 94 -27.41 2.58 15.99
C GLN A 94 -26.21 2.31 15.08
N ASN A 95 -26.34 2.59 13.78
CA ASN A 95 -25.25 2.49 12.81
C ASN A 95 -24.06 3.36 13.20
N LEU A 96 -24.33 4.63 13.52
CA LEU A 96 -23.30 5.58 13.95
C LEU A 96 -22.62 5.11 15.23
N LYS A 97 -23.37 4.64 16.24
CA LYS A 97 -22.79 4.08 17.47
C LYS A 97 -21.87 2.89 17.20
N ARG A 98 -22.25 1.98 16.30
CA ARG A 98 -21.42 0.85 15.89
C ARG A 98 -20.14 1.32 15.18
N LEU A 99 -20.25 2.29 14.28
CA LEU A 99 -19.09 2.88 13.60
C LEU A 99 -18.16 3.63 14.56
N SER A 100 -18.69 4.32 15.56
CA SER A 100 -17.86 5.05 16.53
C SER A 100 -17.20 4.15 17.57
N ASP A 101 -17.68 2.92 17.78
CA ASP A 101 -17.11 1.97 18.75
C ASP A 101 -15.84 1.31 18.17
N PRO A 102 -14.64 1.53 18.76
CA PRO A 102 -13.39 0.94 18.28
C PRO A 102 -13.36 -0.60 18.30
N ASN A 103 -14.22 -1.23 19.12
CA ASN A 103 -14.30 -2.69 19.22
C ASN A 103 -15.33 -3.30 18.25
N SER A 104 -16.07 -2.47 17.51
CA SER A 104 -17.06 -2.94 16.55
C SER A 104 -16.38 -3.45 15.29
N THR A 105 -16.92 -4.54 14.74
CA THR A 105 -16.51 -5.10 13.45
C THR A 105 -17.14 -4.38 12.24
N VAL A 106 -17.90 -3.31 12.48
CA VAL A 106 -18.53 -2.51 11.41
C VAL A 106 -17.50 -1.54 10.82
N ASP A 107 -17.32 -1.63 9.51
CA ASP A 107 -16.37 -0.82 8.74
C ASP A 107 -17.06 0.38 8.08
N VAL A 108 -18.31 0.18 7.65
CA VAL A 108 -19.11 1.11 6.87
C VAL A 108 -20.56 1.08 7.35
N ALA A 109 -21.29 2.19 7.25
CA ALA A 109 -22.72 2.19 7.50
C ALA A 109 -23.45 3.26 6.69
N PHE A 110 -24.75 3.06 6.51
CA PHE A 110 -25.63 4.15 6.08
C PHE A 110 -26.02 4.99 7.29
N VAL A 111 -25.80 6.30 7.21
CA VAL A 111 -26.14 7.23 8.28
C VAL A 111 -26.92 8.38 7.67
N GLN A 112 -28.11 8.64 8.20
CA GLN A 112 -28.86 9.84 7.84
C GLN A 112 -28.24 11.07 8.50
N ASP A 113 -28.18 12.17 7.75
CA ASP A 113 -27.68 13.45 8.24
C ASP A 113 -28.58 14.02 9.36
N GLY A 114 -27.96 14.83 10.23
CA GLY A 114 -28.61 15.53 11.33
C GLY A 114 -28.82 14.70 12.60
N ILE A 115 -28.20 13.52 12.72
CA ILE A 115 -28.44 12.59 13.83
C ILE A 115 -27.57 12.84 15.05
N ALA A 116 -26.32 13.25 14.85
CA ALA A 116 -25.42 13.58 15.96
C ALA A 116 -24.17 14.29 15.44
N PRO A 117 -24.24 15.60 15.12
CA PRO A 117 -23.09 16.35 14.62
C PRO A 117 -21.88 16.30 15.57
N GLY A 118 -22.11 16.15 16.89
CA GLY A 118 -21.04 16.00 17.88
C GLY A 118 -20.34 14.63 17.92
N MET A 119 -20.88 13.60 17.27
CA MET A 119 -20.22 12.27 17.16
C MET A 119 -19.45 12.11 15.84
N ALA A 120 -19.51 13.10 14.95
CA ALA A 120 -18.93 13.00 13.62
C ALA A 120 -17.39 13.15 13.57
N SER A 121 -16.77 13.66 14.63
CA SER A 121 -15.33 13.97 14.69
C SER A 121 -14.41 12.79 15.10
N ASN A 122 -14.93 11.58 15.27
CA ASN A 122 -14.20 10.46 15.87
C ASN A 122 -13.66 9.45 14.83
N GLY A 123 -12.77 9.89 13.94
CA GLY A 123 -12.12 8.99 12.96
C GLY A 123 -13.09 8.39 11.94
N LEU A 124 -14.16 9.13 11.61
CA LEU A 124 -15.17 8.77 10.61
C LEU A 124 -15.08 9.73 9.43
N MET A 125 -15.36 9.20 8.24
CA MET A 125 -15.35 9.94 6.98
C MET A 125 -16.52 9.53 6.09
N SER A 126 -16.99 10.46 5.29
CA SER A 126 -18.05 10.23 4.32
C SER A 126 -17.47 9.80 2.97
N LEU A 127 -18.07 8.79 2.36
CA LEU A 127 -17.85 8.41 0.96
C LEU A 127 -18.82 9.14 0.00
N GLY A 128 -19.67 10.01 0.56
CA GLY A 128 -20.66 10.82 -0.13
C GLY A 128 -22.10 10.45 0.23
N SER A 129 -23.01 11.38 -0.01
CA SER A 129 -24.45 11.16 0.08
C SER A 129 -24.93 10.24 -1.04
N VAL A 130 -25.86 9.34 -0.75
CA VAL A 130 -26.34 8.30 -1.68
C VAL A 130 -27.83 8.39 -2.00
N SER A 131 -28.66 9.05 -1.20
CA SER A 131 -30.08 9.22 -1.49
C SER A 131 -30.76 10.19 -0.53
N TYR A 132 -31.91 10.73 -0.92
CA TYR A 132 -32.84 11.36 0.01
C TYR A 132 -33.55 10.34 0.90
N VAL A 133 -33.82 10.72 2.15
CA VAL A 133 -34.58 9.94 3.13
C VAL A 133 -35.76 10.78 3.64
N PRO A 134 -36.80 11.00 2.82
CA PRO A 134 -37.93 11.86 3.21
C PRO A 134 -38.66 11.32 4.44
N LEU A 135 -39.04 12.24 5.33
CA LEU A 135 -39.88 11.92 6.47
C LEU A 135 -41.35 11.91 6.04
N ALA A 136 -41.95 10.73 6.00
CA ALA A 136 -43.37 10.53 5.78
C ALA A 136 -44.11 10.55 7.11
N ILE A 137 -45.12 11.41 7.23
CA ILE A 137 -46.01 11.44 8.39
C ILE A 137 -47.42 11.08 7.92
N PHE A 138 -47.89 9.94 8.39
CA PHE A 138 -49.25 9.47 8.13
C PHE A 138 -50.11 9.68 9.37
N TYR A 139 -51.34 10.13 9.21
CA TYR A 139 -52.24 10.40 10.35
C TYR A 139 -53.70 10.16 9.98
N HIS A 140 -54.55 10.04 11.00
CA HIS A 140 -56.00 9.97 10.82
C HIS A 140 -56.69 11.24 11.35
N GLY A 141 -57.89 11.54 10.85
CA GLY A 141 -58.71 12.67 11.33
C GLY A 141 -58.71 13.87 10.37
N PRO A 142 -59.02 15.08 10.86
CA PRO A 142 -59.10 16.29 10.02
C PRO A 142 -57.72 16.69 9.51
N THR A 143 -57.66 17.38 8.37
CA THR A 143 -56.40 17.82 7.76
C THR A 143 -55.59 18.70 8.70
N VAL A 144 -54.34 18.31 8.93
CA VAL A 144 -53.38 19.00 9.78
C VAL A 144 -52.40 19.79 8.91
N THR A 145 -52.15 21.06 9.26
CA THR A 145 -51.28 21.95 8.47
C THR A 145 -49.93 22.24 9.13
N ARG A 146 -49.85 22.09 10.46
CA ARG A 146 -48.66 22.34 11.28
C ARG A 146 -48.41 21.20 12.24
N LEU A 147 -47.14 20.86 12.46
CA LEU A 147 -46.76 19.79 13.40
C LEU A 147 -47.22 20.06 14.85
N SER A 148 -47.33 21.33 15.25
CA SER A 148 -47.83 21.72 16.58
C SER A 148 -49.26 21.24 16.88
N GLU A 149 -50.07 20.97 15.84
CA GLU A 149 -51.45 20.49 15.99
C GLU A 149 -51.53 19.02 16.45
N PHE A 150 -50.42 18.28 16.40
CA PHE A 150 -50.31 16.94 16.99
C PHE A 150 -50.16 16.99 18.53
N LYS A 151 -50.20 18.17 19.16
CA LYS A 151 -50.08 18.31 20.60
C LYS A 151 -51.18 17.55 21.34
N GLY A 152 -50.80 16.74 22.33
CA GLY A 152 -51.72 15.91 23.12
C GLY A 152 -52.10 14.58 22.46
N GLN A 153 -51.65 14.32 21.23
CA GLN A 153 -51.94 13.07 20.53
C GLN A 153 -50.93 11.95 20.85
N ARG A 154 -51.17 10.75 20.33
CA ARG A 154 -50.30 9.57 20.40
C ARG A 154 -49.54 9.45 19.09
N LEU A 155 -48.24 9.62 19.12
CA LEU A 155 -47.40 9.65 17.92
C LEU A 155 -46.44 8.46 17.94
N ALA A 156 -46.49 7.61 16.91
CA ALA A 156 -45.43 6.66 16.63
C ALA A 156 -44.26 7.40 15.97
N VAL A 157 -43.15 7.55 16.70
CA VAL A 157 -42.02 8.40 16.29
C VAL A 157 -40.79 7.60 15.88
N GLY A 158 -40.92 6.32 15.54
CA GLY A 158 -39.79 5.47 15.20
C GLY A 158 -39.12 4.80 16.41
N ALA A 159 -38.43 3.70 16.13
CA ALA A 159 -37.73 2.88 17.12
C ALA A 159 -36.56 3.63 17.75
N GLU A 160 -36.18 3.22 18.96
CA GLU A 160 -34.98 3.73 19.60
C GLU A 160 -33.74 3.39 18.76
N GLY A 161 -32.89 4.38 18.50
CA GLY A 161 -31.73 4.19 17.63
C GLY A 161 -31.99 4.38 16.12
N SER A 162 -33.23 4.66 15.70
CA SER A 162 -33.54 5.01 14.30
C SER A 162 -33.25 6.49 13.99
N GLY A 163 -32.94 6.80 12.74
CA GLY A 163 -32.81 8.17 12.25
C GLY A 163 -34.16 8.88 12.13
N THR A 164 -35.20 8.13 11.75
CA THR A 164 -36.59 8.58 11.81
C THR A 164 -36.94 9.18 13.18
N ARG A 165 -36.56 8.52 14.29
CA ARG A 165 -36.82 9.04 15.63
C ARG A 165 -36.08 10.31 15.95
N GLN A 166 -34.80 10.39 15.60
CA GLN A 166 -34.01 11.61 15.84
C GLN A 166 -34.61 12.79 15.09
N LEU A 167 -34.95 12.60 13.82
CA LEU A 167 -35.57 13.66 13.01
C LEU A 167 -36.96 14.03 13.54
N ALA A 168 -37.82 13.05 13.84
CA ALA A 168 -39.16 13.30 14.37
C ALA A 168 -39.10 14.12 15.67
N LEU A 169 -38.23 13.74 16.61
CA LEU A 169 -38.06 14.46 17.87
C LEU A 169 -37.51 15.89 17.67
N ALA A 170 -36.55 16.09 16.77
CA ALA A 170 -36.02 17.41 16.47
C ALA A 170 -37.08 18.35 15.89
N LEU A 171 -37.89 17.86 14.94
CA LEU A 171 -38.98 18.64 14.32
C LEU A 171 -40.12 18.90 15.31
N LEU A 172 -40.52 17.90 16.10
CA LEU A 172 -41.56 18.06 17.12
C LEU A 172 -41.13 19.07 18.19
N LYS A 173 -39.88 19.01 18.65
CA LYS A 173 -39.31 19.97 19.60
C LYS A 173 -39.36 21.40 19.07
N ALA A 174 -39.03 21.61 17.81
CA ALA A 174 -39.14 22.93 17.17
C ALA A 174 -40.57 23.49 17.14
N ASN A 175 -41.57 22.64 17.34
CA ASN A 175 -43.00 22.95 17.41
C ASN A 175 -43.57 22.87 18.85
N GLY A 176 -42.71 22.79 19.88
CA GLY A 176 -43.12 22.77 21.28
C GLY A 176 -43.70 21.43 21.76
N ILE A 177 -43.40 20.33 21.05
CA ILE A 177 -43.74 18.96 21.47
C ILE A 177 -42.45 18.25 21.89
N GLU A 178 -42.33 17.96 23.17
CA GLU A 178 -41.15 17.29 23.75
C GLU A 178 -41.55 16.05 24.56
N PRO A 179 -40.62 15.09 24.75
CA PRO A 179 -40.81 13.97 25.67
C PRO A 179 -41.18 14.43 27.08
N GLY A 180 -42.09 13.73 27.75
CA GLY A 180 -42.60 14.09 29.08
C GLY A 180 -43.72 15.12 29.09
N GLY A 181 -44.06 15.68 27.92
CA GLY A 181 -45.22 16.56 27.75
C GLY A 181 -46.56 15.82 27.61
N PRO A 182 -47.64 16.53 27.22
CA PRO A 182 -48.98 15.95 27.07
C PRO A 182 -49.11 14.99 25.87
N THR A 183 -48.21 15.11 24.88
CA THR A 183 -48.18 14.23 23.71
C THR A 183 -47.46 12.93 24.05
N ARG A 184 -48.08 11.79 23.75
CA ARG A 184 -47.45 10.47 23.97
C ARG A 184 -46.58 10.09 22.77
N LEU A 185 -45.27 10.01 22.97
CA LEU A 185 -44.30 9.65 21.92
C LEU A 185 -43.90 8.18 22.07
N LEU A 186 -44.36 7.34 21.14
CA LEU A 186 -44.22 5.88 21.19
C LEU A 186 -43.08 5.40 20.28
N PRO A 187 -42.23 4.45 20.74
CA PRO A 187 -41.10 3.93 19.97
C PRO A 187 -41.50 2.87 18.94
N LEU A 188 -42.56 3.11 18.16
CA LEU A 188 -43.04 2.20 17.12
C LEU A 188 -42.44 2.61 15.77
N SER A 189 -42.03 1.64 14.95
CA SER A 189 -41.48 1.86 13.60
C SER A 189 -42.13 0.93 12.57
N GLY A 190 -41.82 1.16 11.28
CA GLY A 190 -42.17 0.24 10.20
C GLY A 190 -43.61 -0.29 10.23
N ASP A 191 -43.73 -1.61 10.16
CA ASP A 191 -45.02 -2.33 10.18
C ASP A 191 -45.82 -2.12 11.47
N ASP A 192 -45.15 -2.09 12.63
CA ASP A 192 -45.81 -1.91 13.92
C ASP A 192 -46.45 -0.52 14.04
N ALA A 193 -45.76 0.52 13.59
CA ALA A 193 -46.29 1.87 13.53
C ALA A 193 -47.46 1.98 12.54
N ALA A 194 -47.35 1.35 11.37
CA ALA A 194 -48.41 1.32 10.38
C ALA A 194 -49.66 0.60 10.90
N GLN A 195 -49.50 -0.57 11.54
CA GLN A 195 -50.62 -1.31 12.13
C GLN A 195 -51.26 -0.54 13.29
N ALA A 196 -50.45 0.10 14.14
CA ALA A 196 -50.94 0.92 15.23
C ALA A 196 -51.76 2.12 14.71
N LEU A 197 -51.34 2.74 13.60
CA LEU A 197 -52.07 3.85 12.99
C LEU A 197 -53.41 3.36 12.40
N VAL A 198 -53.39 2.28 11.61
CA VAL A 198 -54.59 1.72 10.99
C VAL A 198 -55.60 1.22 12.03
N SER A 199 -55.13 0.73 13.18
CA SER A 199 -55.99 0.28 14.28
C SER A 199 -56.40 1.39 15.26
N GLY A 200 -56.00 2.65 15.03
CA GLY A 200 -56.33 3.79 15.90
C GLY A 200 -55.66 3.74 17.28
N LYS A 201 -54.59 2.94 17.43
CA LYS A 201 -53.76 2.90 18.65
C LYS A 201 -52.81 4.10 18.73
N VAL A 202 -52.44 4.66 17.59
CA VAL A 202 -51.74 5.95 17.46
C VAL A 202 -52.47 6.85 16.49
N ASP A 203 -52.33 8.15 16.67
CA ASP A 203 -53.01 9.18 15.87
C ASP A 203 -52.17 9.62 14.67
N ALA A 204 -50.84 9.52 14.77
CA ALA A 204 -49.91 9.70 13.66
C ALA A 204 -48.71 8.74 13.74
N ALA A 205 -48.15 8.41 12.58
CA ALA A 205 -46.94 7.60 12.44
C ALA A 205 -45.91 8.32 11.55
N PHE A 206 -44.71 8.49 12.10
CA PHE A 206 -43.54 9.05 11.46
C PHE A 206 -42.69 7.90 10.93
N LEU A 207 -42.45 7.89 9.62
CA LEU A 207 -41.75 6.83 8.91
C LEU A 207 -40.73 7.43 7.96
N ALA A 208 -39.55 6.85 7.87
CA ALA A 208 -38.59 7.17 6.82
C ALA A 208 -37.92 5.90 6.28
N GLY A 209 -37.33 5.99 5.10
CA GLY A 209 -36.76 4.85 4.39
C GLY A 209 -35.62 4.13 5.12
N ASP A 210 -34.98 4.79 6.09
CA ASP A 210 -33.89 4.22 6.91
C ASP A 210 -34.37 3.10 7.84
N SER A 211 -35.64 3.14 8.27
CA SER A 211 -36.20 2.25 9.29
C SER A 211 -37.57 1.67 8.93
N ALA A 212 -38.16 2.07 7.80
CA ALA A 212 -39.42 1.53 7.29
C ALA A 212 -39.28 0.93 5.89
N GLN A 213 -40.07 -0.10 5.60
CA GLN A 213 -40.10 -0.71 4.28
C GLN A 213 -40.91 0.16 3.29
N PRO A 214 -40.46 0.35 2.04
CA PRO A 214 -41.22 1.09 1.03
C PRO A 214 -42.65 0.57 0.80
N ALA A 215 -42.84 -0.75 0.88
CA ALA A 215 -44.15 -1.39 0.73
C ALA A 215 -45.16 -0.94 1.81
N VAL A 216 -44.69 -0.69 3.03
CA VAL A 216 -45.51 -0.24 4.17
C VAL A 216 -46.03 1.18 3.94
N MET A 217 -45.14 2.09 3.54
CA MET A 217 -45.52 3.47 3.20
C MET A 217 -46.49 3.50 2.01
N GLY A 218 -46.25 2.68 0.98
CA GLY A 218 -47.17 2.55 -0.15
C GLY A 218 -48.53 1.94 0.22
N LYS A 219 -48.61 1.10 1.26
CA LYS A 219 -49.88 0.59 1.79
C LYS A 219 -50.64 1.68 2.55
N LEU A 220 -49.96 2.42 3.44
CA LEU A 220 -50.56 3.52 4.19
C LEU A 220 -51.13 4.61 3.28
N TYR A 221 -50.41 4.95 2.22
CA TYR A 221 -50.87 5.94 1.23
C TYR A 221 -52.19 5.55 0.55
N ARG A 222 -52.45 4.26 0.40
CA ARG A 222 -53.69 3.71 -0.21
C ARG A 222 -54.76 3.35 0.82
N THR A 223 -54.48 3.56 2.10
CA THR A 223 -55.42 3.20 3.17
C THR A 223 -56.48 4.30 3.31
N PRO A 224 -57.78 3.97 3.24
CA PRO A 224 -58.84 4.96 3.46
C PRO A 224 -58.71 5.61 4.84
N ASN A 225 -59.09 6.89 4.94
CA ASN A 225 -59.03 7.69 6.17
C ASN A 225 -57.63 7.89 6.77
N VAL A 226 -56.57 7.54 6.04
CA VAL A 226 -55.20 7.89 6.37
C VAL A 226 -54.75 9.01 5.43
N GLN A 227 -54.32 10.12 6.00
CA GLN A 227 -53.79 11.27 5.28
C GLN A 227 -52.26 11.26 5.33
N PHE A 228 -51.63 11.84 4.30
CA PHE A 228 -50.21 12.16 4.29
C PHE A 228 -50.03 13.62 4.65
N PHE A 229 -49.16 13.93 5.60
CA PHE A 229 -48.89 15.30 6.04
C PHE A 229 -48.12 16.08 4.97
N ASP A 230 -48.66 17.23 4.58
CA ASP A 230 -48.02 18.17 3.68
C ASP A 230 -47.20 19.19 4.47
N PHE A 231 -45.87 19.21 4.26
CA PHE A 231 -44.99 20.18 4.89
C PHE A 231 -45.11 21.56 4.22
N SER A 232 -46.24 22.24 4.44
CA SER A 232 -46.47 23.62 3.94
C SER A 232 -45.37 24.61 4.36
N GLN A 233 -44.67 24.32 5.46
CA GLN A 233 -43.55 25.10 5.99
C GLN A 233 -42.17 24.49 5.66
N ALA A 234 -42.05 23.65 4.62
CA ALA A 234 -40.81 22.95 4.27
C ALA A 234 -39.59 23.90 4.17
N ASP A 235 -39.74 25.03 3.48
CA ASP A 235 -38.66 26.03 3.34
C ASP A 235 -38.23 26.67 4.66
N ALA A 236 -39.12 26.76 5.65
CA ALA A 236 -38.77 27.25 6.98
C ALA A 236 -37.95 26.20 7.75
N TYR A 237 -38.29 24.92 7.58
CA TYR A 237 -37.52 23.83 8.18
C TYR A 237 -36.11 23.74 7.59
N THR A 238 -35.94 23.82 6.27
CA THR A 238 -34.61 23.74 5.64
C THR A 238 -33.67 24.88 6.09
N ARG A 239 -34.22 26.08 6.36
CA ARG A 239 -33.46 27.20 6.92
C ARG A 239 -33.04 27.00 8.37
N ARG A 240 -33.81 26.26 9.14
CA ARG A 240 -33.54 25.99 10.58
C ARG A 240 -32.70 24.73 10.78
N PHE A 241 -32.80 23.79 9.87
CA PHE A 241 -32.12 22.50 9.87
C PHE A 241 -31.36 22.35 8.55
N PRO A 242 -30.09 22.80 8.48
CA PRO A 242 -29.33 22.89 7.22
C PRO A 242 -29.11 21.55 6.50
N TYR A 243 -29.24 20.43 7.21
CA TYR A 243 -29.17 19.08 6.66
C TYR A 243 -30.47 18.62 5.97
N LEU A 244 -31.53 19.43 5.98
CA LEU A 244 -32.80 19.12 5.32
C LEU A 244 -32.90 19.78 3.95
N THR A 245 -33.39 18.99 2.99
CA THR A 245 -33.81 19.44 1.67
C THR A 245 -35.33 19.40 1.56
N ALA A 246 -35.92 20.42 0.92
CA ALA A 246 -37.34 20.42 0.59
C ALA A 246 -37.55 19.64 -0.72
N LEU A 247 -38.48 18.67 -0.68
CA LEU A 247 -38.86 17.88 -1.85
C LEU A 247 -40.35 18.08 -2.14
N VAL A 248 -40.71 18.01 -3.41
CA VAL A 248 -42.10 18.04 -3.86
C VAL A 248 -42.41 16.74 -4.58
N LEU A 249 -43.34 15.96 -4.02
CA LEU A 249 -43.91 14.80 -4.68
C LEU A 249 -45.00 15.27 -5.64
N PRO A 250 -44.85 15.12 -6.95
CA PRO A 250 -45.87 15.58 -7.89
C PRO A 250 -47.16 14.77 -7.76
N MET A 251 -48.28 15.38 -8.15
CA MET A 251 -49.55 14.66 -8.27
C MET A 251 -49.42 13.47 -9.23
N GLY A 252 -50.08 12.35 -8.91
CA GLY A 252 -50.02 11.12 -9.69
C GLY A 252 -48.73 10.31 -9.57
N ALA A 253 -47.76 10.71 -8.74
CA ALA A 253 -46.46 10.04 -8.61
C ALA A 253 -46.52 8.55 -8.24
N PHE A 254 -47.55 8.11 -7.53
CA PHE A 254 -47.74 6.70 -7.14
C PHE A 254 -48.67 5.94 -8.08
N ASP A 255 -49.72 6.60 -8.57
CA ASP A 255 -50.69 6.03 -9.50
C ASP A 255 -51.27 7.15 -10.37
N LEU A 256 -50.87 7.20 -11.63
CA LEU A 256 -51.35 8.20 -12.60
C LEU A 256 -52.84 8.01 -12.92
N GLY A 257 -53.33 6.76 -12.96
CA GLY A 257 -54.72 6.46 -13.30
C GLY A 257 -55.70 6.88 -12.21
N LYS A 258 -55.27 6.76 -10.94
CA LYS A 258 -56.03 7.24 -9.77
C LYS A 258 -55.66 8.65 -9.34
N ASN A 259 -54.67 9.26 -9.99
CA ASN A 259 -54.06 10.53 -9.60
C ASN A 259 -53.70 10.55 -8.10
N LEU A 260 -52.83 9.64 -7.67
CA LEU A 260 -52.32 9.56 -6.30
C LEU A 260 -50.83 9.94 -6.27
N PRO A 261 -50.40 10.98 -5.54
CA PRO A 261 -51.22 11.96 -4.81
C PRO A 261 -52.18 12.74 -5.69
N SER A 262 -53.31 13.21 -5.15
CA SER A 262 -54.27 14.04 -5.90
C SER A 262 -53.80 15.48 -6.09
N ALA A 263 -52.88 15.94 -5.24
CA ALA A 263 -52.22 17.24 -5.30
C ALA A 263 -50.73 17.08 -4.96
N PRO A 264 -49.86 18.01 -5.37
CA PRO A 264 -48.46 17.99 -4.96
C PRO A 264 -48.31 17.96 -3.43
N VAL A 265 -47.36 17.19 -2.93
CA VAL A 265 -47.09 17.06 -1.49
C VAL A 265 -45.67 17.50 -1.19
N HIS A 266 -45.51 18.45 -0.28
CA HIS A 266 -44.22 18.92 0.20
C HIS A 266 -43.70 18.03 1.32
N MET A 267 -42.43 17.69 1.24
CA MET A 267 -41.73 16.86 2.20
C MET A 267 -40.42 17.53 2.60
N VAL A 268 -39.96 17.20 3.80
CA VAL A 268 -38.58 17.49 4.23
C VAL A 268 -37.80 16.18 4.26
N ALA A 269 -36.60 16.20 3.70
CA ALA A 269 -35.76 15.03 3.56
C ALA A 269 -34.31 15.37 3.92
N PRO A 270 -33.72 14.72 4.94
CA PRO A 270 -32.28 14.61 5.03
C PRO A 270 -31.74 13.72 3.90
N THR A 271 -30.43 13.77 3.71
CA THR A 271 -29.69 12.82 2.89
C THR A 271 -29.18 11.65 3.74
N ALA A 272 -29.02 10.50 3.09
CA ALA A 272 -28.26 9.37 3.63
C ALA A 272 -26.83 9.46 3.12
N GLU A 273 -25.87 9.42 4.03
CA GLU A 273 -24.45 9.34 3.75
C GLU A 273 -23.95 7.90 3.92
N LEU A 274 -22.99 7.52 3.07
CA LEU A 274 -22.22 6.30 3.24
C LEU A 274 -20.98 6.63 4.08
N VAL A 275 -21.04 6.33 5.37
CA VAL A 275 -19.99 6.68 6.33
C VAL A 275 -19.08 5.48 6.58
N ALA A 276 -17.77 5.71 6.59
CA ALA A 276 -16.75 4.71 6.85
C ALA A 276 -15.78 5.19 7.94
N ARG A 277 -15.00 4.27 8.50
CA ARG A 277 -13.85 4.63 9.34
C ARG A 277 -12.71 5.19 8.48
N ASP A 278 -11.92 6.09 9.03
CA ASP A 278 -10.72 6.65 8.37
C ASP A 278 -9.66 5.59 8.02
N SER A 279 -9.68 4.44 8.70
CA SER A 279 -8.85 3.28 8.44
C SER A 279 -9.32 2.41 7.26
N LEU A 280 -10.43 2.76 6.59
CA LEU A 280 -10.92 2.04 5.43
C LEU A 280 -9.88 2.08 4.29
N HIS A 281 -9.54 0.92 3.75
CA HIS A 281 -8.56 0.82 2.67
C HIS A 281 -9.05 1.56 1.40
N PRO A 282 -8.21 2.39 0.73
CA PRO A 282 -8.59 3.18 -0.46
C PRO A 282 -9.30 2.41 -1.57
N ALA A 283 -8.78 1.22 -1.89
CA ALA A 283 -9.36 0.34 -2.90
C ALA A 283 -10.82 -0.07 -2.58
N LEU A 284 -11.17 -0.22 -1.30
CA LEU A 284 -12.55 -0.55 -0.88
C LEU A 284 -13.46 0.68 -0.97
N SER A 285 -12.94 1.87 -0.68
CA SER A 285 -13.63 3.15 -0.90
C SER A 285 -14.09 3.29 -2.35
N ASP A 286 -13.19 3.11 -3.33
CA ASP A 286 -13.52 3.19 -4.75
C ASP A 286 -14.62 2.18 -5.18
N LEU A 287 -14.58 0.95 -4.63
CA LEU A 287 -15.58 -0.08 -4.92
C LEU A 287 -16.95 0.24 -4.30
N LEU A 288 -16.97 0.79 -3.09
CA LEU A 288 -18.19 1.21 -2.42
C LEU A 288 -18.86 2.38 -3.14
N ILE A 289 -18.08 3.35 -3.61
CA ILE A 289 -18.61 4.48 -4.41
C ILE A 289 -19.13 4.00 -5.76
N GLU A 290 -18.48 3.02 -6.38
CA GLU A 290 -18.97 2.39 -7.61
C GLU A 290 -20.29 1.64 -7.39
N ALA A 291 -20.40 0.86 -6.31
CA ALA A 291 -21.65 0.22 -5.92
C ALA A 291 -22.73 1.26 -5.64
N ALA A 292 -22.38 2.36 -4.97
CA ALA A 292 -23.29 3.48 -4.74
C ALA A 292 -23.80 4.08 -6.05
N ARG A 293 -22.93 4.28 -7.04
CA ARG A 293 -23.34 4.77 -8.37
C ARG A 293 -24.26 3.81 -9.10
N GLU A 294 -24.01 2.50 -9.04
CA GLU A 294 -24.88 1.50 -9.69
C GLU A 294 -26.27 1.41 -9.03
N VAL A 295 -26.34 1.52 -7.70
CA VAL A 295 -27.58 1.40 -6.94
C VAL A 295 -28.39 2.70 -6.92
N HIS A 296 -27.71 3.85 -6.77
CA HIS A 296 -28.32 5.15 -6.52
C HIS A 296 -28.23 6.13 -7.71
N GLY A 297 -27.49 5.82 -8.77
CA GLY A 297 -27.32 6.72 -9.92
C GLY A 297 -28.51 6.85 -10.85
N LYS A 298 -29.53 5.99 -10.71
CA LYS A 298 -30.73 6.02 -11.56
C LYS A 298 -31.76 7.00 -11.02
N ALA A 299 -32.56 7.56 -11.94
CA ALA A 299 -33.71 8.37 -11.58
C ALA A 299 -34.77 7.52 -10.84
N ASN A 300 -35.46 8.14 -9.88
CA ASN A 300 -36.63 7.61 -9.22
C ASN A 300 -37.63 8.74 -8.91
N ILE A 301 -38.68 8.45 -8.15
CA ILE A 301 -39.74 9.41 -7.82
C ILE A 301 -39.20 10.65 -7.06
N MET A 302 -38.11 10.50 -6.30
CA MET A 302 -37.56 11.52 -5.40
C MET A 302 -36.28 12.18 -5.91
N GLN A 303 -35.62 11.62 -6.92
CA GLN A 303 -34.30 12.08 -7.38
C GLN A 303 -34.11 11.94 -8.90
N ARG A 304 -33.26 12.80 -9.47
CA ARG A 304 -32.88 12.77 -10.88
C ARG A 304 -31.76 11.76 -11.14
N ALA A 305 -31.61 11.36 -12.41
CA ALA A 305 -30.48 10.52 -12.82
C ALA A 305 -29.16 11.27 -12.61
N GLY A 306 -28.17 10.59 -12.05
CA GLY A 306 -26.84 11.16 -11.77
C GLY A 306 -26.79 12.13 -10.58
N GLU A 307 -27.87 12.30 -9.82
CA GLU A 307 -27.90 13.16 -8.63
C GLU A 307 -27.11 12.56 -7.46
N PHE A 308 -27.11 11.23 -7.34
CA PHE A 308 -26.37 10.48 -6.32
C PHE A 308 -25.55 9.33 -6.94
N PRO A 309 -24.48 8.88 -6.28
CA PRO A 309 -23.89 9.46 -5.08
C PRO A 309 -23.18 10.79 -5.39
N ALA A 310 -23.10 11.68 -4.40
CA ALA A 310 -22.54 13.02 -4.54
C ALA A 310 -21.59 13.35 -3.38
N PRO A 311 -20.54 14.17 -3.61
CA PRO A 311 -19.60 14.62 -2.57
C PRO A 311 -20.20 15.73 -1.68
N LEU A 312 -21.45 15.55 -1.24
CA LEU A 312 -22.08 16.42 -0.26
C LEU A 312 -21.62 15.97 1.13
N ALA A 313 -21.01 16.87 1.88
CA ALA A 313 -20.65 16.64 3.29
C ALA A 313 -21.51 17.54 4.17
N HIS A 314 -22.28 16.93 5.06
CA HIS A 314 -22.99 17.65 6.11
C HIS A 314 -22.32 17.43 7.46
N ASP A 315 -22.45 16.22 8.00
CA ASP A 315 -21.99 15.91 9.35
C ASP A 315 -20.54 15.41 9.35
N PHE A 316 -20.10 14.70 8.30
CA PHE A 316 -18.79 14.06 8.23
C PHE A 316 -17.91 14.64 7.11
N PRO A 317 -16.58 14.74 7.31
CA PRO A 317 -15.68 15.17 6.24
C PRO A 317 -15.66 14.13 5.10
N ILE A 318 -15.65 14.58 3.85
CA ILE A 318 -15.45 13.70 2.69
C ILE A 318 -14.05 13.08 2.77
N SER A 319 -13.94 11.77 2.54
CA SER A 319 -12.63 11.10 2.47
C SER A 319 -11.79 11.59 1.30
N ASP A 320 -10.46 11.64 1.45
CA ASP A 320 -9.55 12.03 0.36
C ASP A 320 -9.73 11.14 -0.88
N ASP A 321 -9.99 9.85 -0.66
CA ASP A 321 -10.28 8.89 -1.73
C ASP A 321 -11.59 9.20 -2.45
N ALA A 322 -12.66 9.52 -1.72
CA ALA A 322 -13.93 9.91 -2.31
C ALA A 322 -13.78 11.23 -3.08
N ALA A 323 -13.11 12.23 -2.49
CA ALA A 323 -12.84 13.51 -3.14
C ALA A 323 -12.06 13.32 -4.46
N ARG A 324 -11.04 12.44 -4.47
CA ARG A 324 -10.32 12.04 -5.69
C ARG A 324 -11.27 11.38 -6.70
N TYR A 325 -12.08 10.43 -6.26
CA TYR A 325 -12.99 9.67 -7.12
C TYR A 325 -14.01 10.59 -7.81
N TYR A 326 -14.64 11.52 -7.08
CA TYR A 326 -15.62 12.43 -7.68
C TYR A 326 -14.99 13.42 -8.65
N LYS A 327 -13.73 13.83 -8.44
CA LYS A 327 -13.01 14.75 -9.35
C LYS A 327 -12.49 14.07 -10.62
N SER A 328 -11.97 12.85 -10.51
CA SER A 328 -11.14 12.22 -11.56
C SER A 328 -11.59 10.80 -11.96
N GLY A 329 -12.60 10.27 -11.28
CA GLY A 329 -13.04 8.88 -11.41
C GLY A 329 -12.04 7.90 -10.79
N LYS A 330 -12.09 6.65 -11.25
CA LYS A 330 -11.11 5.62 -10.87
C LYS A 330 -9.70 6.05 -11.25
N SER A 331 -8.74 5.80 -10.35
CA SER A 331 -7.31 5.96 -10.64
C SER A 331 -6.91 5.14 -11.88
N PHE A 332 -5.93 5.62 -12.64
CA PHE A 332 -5.51 5.06 -13.93
C PHE A 332 -5.27 3.54 -13.87
N LEU A 333 -4.64 3.07 -12.79
CA LEU A 333 -4.36 1.64 -12.59
C LEU A 333 -5.64 0.80 -12.46
N TYR A 334 -6.64 1.30 -11.73
CA TYR A 334 -7.94 0.64 -11.55
C TYR A 334 -8.86 0.70 -12.78
N ARG A 335 -8.50 1.50 -13.79
CA ARG A 335 -9.19 1.56 -15.08
C ARG A 335 -8.71 0.49 -16.06
N LEU A 336 -7.41 0.19 -16.04
CA LEU A 336 -6.78 -0.77 -16.97
C LEU A 336 -6.65 -2.18 -16.40
N LEU A 337 -6.54 -2.33 -15.09
CA LEU A 337 -6.17 -3.60 -14.45
C LEU A 337 -7.32 -4.13 -13.56
N PRO A 338 -7.48 -5.47 -13.45
CA PRO A 338 -8.37 -6.07 -12.44
C PRO A 338 -8.00 -5.59 -11.03
N PHE A 339 -9.00 -5.47 -10.15
CA PHE A 339 -8.85 -4.88 -8.80
C PHE A 339 -7.60 -5.34 -8.03
N TRP A 340 -7.34 -6.65 -8.00
CA TRP A 340 -6.17 -7.21 -7.30
C TRP A 340 -4.84 -6.71 -7.89
N LEU A 341 -4.76 -6.59 -9.22
CA LEU A 341 -3.55 -6.16 -9.91
C LEU A 341 -3.34 -4.65 -9.81
N ALA A 342 -4.42 -3.86 -9.85
CA ALA A 342 -4.36 -2.42 -9.60
C ALA A 342 -3.92 -2.11 -8.16
N SER A 343 -4.50 -2.81 -7.19
CA SER A 343 -4.11 -2.71 -5.77
C SER A 343 -2.65 -3.12 -5.53
N LEU A 344 -2.18 -4.18 -6.20
CA LEU A 344 -0.79 -4.59 -6.13
C LEU A 344 0.16 -3.56 -6.76
N ALA A 345 -0.20 -3.00 -7.92
CA ALA A 345 0.63 -2.03 -8.64
C ALA A 345 0.80 -0.71 -7.88
N ASP A 346 -0.28 -0.18 -7.29
CA ASP A 346 -0.24 1.06 -6.51
C ASP A 346 0.73 0.95 -5.30
N ARG A 347 0.73 -0.23 -4.66
CA ARG A 347 1.64 -0.56 -3.55
C ARG A 347 3.08 -0.76 -3.99
N LEU A 348 3.30 -1.46 -5.10
CA LEU A 348 4.64 -1.68 -5.64
C LEU A 348 5.25 -0.35 -6.09
N LEU A 349 4.47 0.62 -6.58
CA LEU A 349 5.01 1.87 -7.08
C LEU A 349 5.79 2.65 -6.00
N VAL A 350 5.29 2.69 -4.76
CA VAL A 350 5.95 3.34 -3.60
C VAL A 350 7.31 2.71 -3.27
N VAL A 351 7.51 1.42 -3.57
CA VAL A 351 8.78 0.69 -3.32
C VAL A 351 9.68 0.69 -4.53
N VAL A 352 9.09 0.38 -5.69
CA VAL A 352 9.77 0.20 -6.95
C VAL A 352 10.39 1.52 -7.37
N VAL A 353 9.74 2.66 -7.14
CA VAL A 353 10.32 3.96 -7.49
C VAL A 353 11.62 4.22 -6.71
N PRO A 354 11.66 4.22 -5.35
CA PRO A 354 12.90 4.33 -4.60
C PRO A 354 13.93 3.23 -4.91
N LEU A 355 13.47 1.98 -5.09
CA LEU A 355 14.35 0.87 -5.41
C LEU A 355 15.02 1.06 -6.78
N VAL A 356 14.27 1.49 -7.79
CA VAL A 356 14.81 1.80 -9.13
C VAL A 356 15.80 2.97 -9.03
N VAL A 357 15.50 4.00 -8.23
CA VAL A 357 16.41 5.10 -7.96
C VAL A 357 17.73 4.63 -7.34
N LEU A 358 17.70 3.63 -6.45
CA LEU A 358 18.90 2.98 -5.88
C LEU A 358 19.57 1.98 -6.84
N LEU A 359 18.80 1.30 -7.67
CA LEU A 359 19.28 0.28 -8.59
C LEU A 359 20.06 0.92 -9.76
N ILE A 360 19.63 2.08 -10.25
CA ILE A 360 20.32 2.81 -11.32
C ILE A 360 21.82 3.05 -11.02
N PRO A 361 22.22 3.64 -9.87
CA PRO A 361 23.63 3.78 -9.52
C PRO A 361 24.30 2.44 -9.21
N ALA A 362 23.60 1.48 -8.60
CA ALA A 362 24.15 0.13 -8.37
C ALA A 362 24.52 -0.58 -9.69
N LEU A 363 23.68 -0.44 -10.72
CA LEU A 363 23.93 -0.97 -12.06
C LEU A 363 25.13 -0.30 -12.74
N ARG A 364 25.41 0.98 -12.45
CA ARG A 364 26.64 1.65 -12.94
C ARG A 364 27.93 1.09 -12.36
N LEU A 365 27.88 0.41 -11.20
CA LEU A 365 29.04 -0.25 -10.61
C LEU A 365 29.37 -1.60 -11.28
N VAL A 366 28.43 -2.19 -12.03
CA VAL A 366 28.58 -3.52 -12.64
C VAL A 366 29.78 -3.60 -13.59
N PRO A 367 30.00 -2.65 -14.54
CA PRO A 367 31.17 -2.70 -15.42
C PRO A 367 32.49 -2.62 -14.65
N SER A 368 32.54 -1.83 -13.57
CA SER A 368 33.72 -1.68 -12.72
C SER A 368 34.02 -2.97 -11.94
N LEU A 369 33.01 -3.58 -11.32
CA LEU A 369 33.14 -4.85 -10.61
C LEU A 369 33.53 -6.01 -11.54
N TYR A 370 32.94 -6.05 -12.73
CA TYR A 370 33.31 -7.02 -13.77
C TYR A 370 34.79 -6.87 -14.16
N ALA A 371 35.23 -5.64 -14.43
CA ALA A 371 36.62 -5.34 -14.78
C ALA A 371 37.58 -5.72 -13.64
N TRP A 372 37.26 -5.34 -12.41
CA TRP A 372 38.06 -5.67 -11.23
C TRP A 372 38.21 -7.18 -11.06
N ARG A 373 37.14 -7.96 -11.25
CA ARG A 373 37.18 -9.42 -11.10
C ARG A 373 38.01 -10.10 -12.18
N VAL A 374 37.87 -9.67 -13.43
CA VAL A 374 38.70 -10.16 -14.54
C VAL A 374 40.18 -9.83 -14.30
N LYS A 375 40.49 -8.58 -13.92
CA LYS A 375 41.87 -8.15 -13.59
C LYS A 375 42.45 -8.89 -12.39
N SER A 376 41.68 -9.12 -11.33
CA SER A 376 42.13 -9.84 -10.13
C SER A 376 42.62 -11.25 -10.42
N ARG A 377 42.01 -11.93 -11.41
CA ARG A 377 42.48 -13.25 -11.86
C ARG A 377 43.86 -13.17 -12.51
N ILE A 378 44.15 -12.10 -13.25
CA ILE A 378 45.45 -11.84 -13.88
C ILE A 378 46.48 -11.51 -12.80
N TYR A 379 46.14 -10.60 -11.87
CA TYR A 379 47.05 -10.19 -10.79
C TYR A 379 47.46 -11.34 -9.86
N ARG A 380 46.57 -12.31 -9.61
CA ARG A 380 46.93 -13.51 -8.83
C ARG A 380 48.09 -14.29 -9.46
N TRP A 381 48.10 -14.43 -10.78
CA TRP A 381 49.19 -15.10 -11.50
C TRP A 381 50.42 -14.22 -11.65
N TYR A 382 50.23 -12.90 -11.78
CA TYR A 382 51.32 -11.94 -11.75
C TYR A 382 52.07 -11.98 -10.41
N GLY A 383 51.36 -12.07 -9.28
CA GLY A 383 51.97 -12.25 -7.96
C GLY A 383 52.72 -13.57 -7.81
N ALA A 384 52.17 -14.67 -8.37
CA ALA A 384 52.87 -15.96 -8.41
C ALA A 384 54.15 -15.90 -9.26
N LEU A 385 54.12 -15.15 -10.37
CA LEU A 385 55.30 -14.94 -11.23
C LEU A 385 56.37 -14.10 -10.53
N ILE A 386 55.99 -13.00 -9.87
CA ILE A 386 56.92 -12.17 -9.08
C ILE A 386 57.53 -12.96 -7.93
N ALA A 387 56.78 -13.86 -7.30
CA ALA A 387 57.33 -14.74 -6.28
C ALA A 387 58.43 -15.66 -6.84
N ILE A 388 58.23 -16.20 -8.05
CA ILE A 388 59.27 -16.99 -8.75
C ILE A 388 60.44 -16.10 -9.19
N GLU A 389 60.20 -14.89 -9.68
CA GLU A 389 61.25 -13.94 -10.05
C GLU A 389 62.11 -13.55 -8.85
N ARG A 390 61.48 -13.29 -7.70
CA ARG A 390 62.18 -12.98 -6.45
C ARG A 390 62.99 -14.15 -5.95
N SER A 391 62.46 -15.38 -6.06
CA SER A 391 63.26 -16.59 -5.81
C SER A 391 64.36 -16.75 -6.87
N ALA A 392 64.17 -16.36 -8.13
CA ALA A 392 65.21 -16.46 -9.15
C ALA A 392 66.42 -15.51 -8.92
N LEU A 393 66.29 -14.52 -8.03
CA LEU A 393 67.36 -13.58 -7.68
C LEU A 393 68.32 -14.10 -6.58
N SER A 394 68.00 -15.19 -5.88
CA SER A 394 68.90 -15.86 -4.94
C SER A 394 69.82 -16.87 -5.64
N ASP A 395 71.03 -17.08 -5.10
CA ASP A 395 72.04 -17.95 -5.70
C ASP A 395 71.68 -19.43 -5.50
N HIS A 396 71.09 -20.03 -6.52
CA HIS A 396 70.48 -21.37 -6.43
C HIS A 396 71.31 -22.51 -7.00
N SER A 397 71.18 -23.68 -6.39
CA SER A 397 71.71 -24.96 -6.90
C SER A 397 70.98 -25.41 -8.17
N ALA A 398 71.60 -26.31 -8.95
CA ALA A 398 71.01 -26.83 -10.19
C ALA A 398 69.65 -27.52 -9.98
N ALA A 399 69.43 -28.14 -8.81
CA ALA A 399 68.18 -28.81 -8.45
C ALA A 399 67.04 -27.83 -8.14
N GLU A 400 67.34 -26.73 -7.44
CA GLU A 400 66.36 -25.69 -7.11
C GLU A 400 65.87 -24.96 -8.37
N ARG A 401 66.77 -24.68 -9.32
CA ARG A 401 66.43 -24.07 -10.62
C ARG A 401 65.49 -24.96 -11.45
N ALA A 402 65.71 -26.27 -11.45
CA ALA A 402 64.82 -27.22 -12.12
C ALA A 402 63.39 -27.18 -11.51
N SER A 403 63.29 -27.05 -10.18
CA SER A 403 62.01 -26.92 -9.49
C SER A 403 61.28 -25.61 -9.82
N LEU A 404 62.02 -24.50 -9.96
CA LEU A 404 61.47 -23.19 -10.33
C LEU A 404 60.94 -23.21 -11.78
N LEU A 405 61.65 -23.86 -12.71
CA LEU A 405 61.18 -24.05 -14.08
C LEU A 405 59.91 -24.90 -14.15
N GLN A 406 59.80 -25.96 -13.34
CA GLN A 406 58.58 -26.77 -13.27
C GLN A 406 57.38 -25.98 -12.70
N ARG A 407 57.63 -25.13 -11.69
CA ARG A 407 56.60 -24.21 -11.17
C ARG A 407 56.19 -23.18 -12.22
N LEU A 408 57.14 -22.67 -13.01
CA LEU A 408 56.88 -21.75 -14.11
C LEU A 408 56.04 -22.40 -15.23
N ASP A 409 56.35 -23.64 -15.60
CA ASP A 409 55.55 -24.43 -16.55
C ASP A 409 54.10 -24.62 -16.05
N THR A 410 53.93 -24.89 -14.75
CA THR A 410 52.60 -25.04 -14.13
C THR A 410 51.79 -23.73 -14.17
N ILE A 411 52.44 -22.58 -13.96
CA ILE A 411 51.81 -21.26 -14.09
C ILE A 411 51.43 -21.00 -15.55
N GLU A 412 52.32 -21.28 -16.51
CA GLU A 412 52.05 -21.08 -17.93
C GLU A 412 50.86 -21.93 -18.43
N ASP A 413 50.80 -23.20 -18.06
CA ASP A 413 49.67 -24.08 -18.39
C ASP A 413 48.36 -23.59 -17.77
N SER A 414 48.42 -23.12 -16.52
CA SER A 414 47.26 -22.56 -15.82
C SER A 414 46.77 -21.25 -16.45
N VAL A 415 47.69 -20.40 -16.92
CA VAL A 415 47.37 -19.14 -17.62
C VAL A 415 46.77 -19.44 -19.00
N ASN A 416 47.35 -20.39 -19.75
CA ASN A 416 46.83 -20.80 -21.06
C ASN A 416 45.43 -21.42 -21.01
N GLY A 417 45.06 -22.04 -19.88
CA GLY A 417 43.71 -22.58 -19.65
C GLY A 417 42.63 -21.54 -19.34
N LEU A 418 42.98 -20.26 -19.14
CA LEU A 418 42.01 -19.22 -18.80
C LEU A 418 41.17 -18.80 -20.02
N LYS A 419 39.85 -18.85 -19.89
CA LYS A 419 38.92 -18.21 -20.85
C LYS A 419 38.86 -16.71 -20.56
N MET A 420 39.34 -15.88 -21.48
CA MET A 420 39.50 -14.44 -21.29
C MET A 420 38.62 -13.62 -22.26
N PRO A 421 37.99 -12.53 -21.79
CA PRO A 421 37.34 -11.58 -22.68
C PRO A 421 38.35 -10.81 -23.53
N LEU A 422 37.99 -10.51 -24.78
CA LEU A 422 38.88 -9.84 -25.74
C LEU A 422 39.38 -8.46 -25.24
N ALA A 423 38.55 -7.74 -24.49
CA ALA A 423 38.89 -6.43 -23.92
C ALA A 423 40.09 -6.44 -22.95
N TYR A 424 40.53 -7.62 -22.48
CA TYR A 424 41.66 -7.78 -21.57
C TYR A 424 42.80 -8.60 -22.20
N ALA A 425 42.80 -8.79 -23.53
CA ALA A 425 43.80 -9.57 -24.23
C ALA A 425 45.22 -8.99 -24.06
N ASP A 426 45.36 -7.67 -24.08
CA ASP A 426 46.64 -6.97 -23.92
C ASP A 426 47.36 -7.36 -22.62
N GLN A 427 46.66 -7.26 -21.48
CA GLN A 427 47.19 -7.66 -20.16
C GLN A 427 47.57 -9.14 -20.08
N PHE A 428 46.86 -9.99 -20.81
CA PHE A 428 47.17 -11.41 -20.92
C PHE A 428 48.44 -11.66 -21.73
N TYR A 429 48.64 -10.93 -22.84
CA TYR A 429 49.87 -11.03 -23.64
C TYR A 429 51.10 -10.49 -22.89
N VAL A 430 50.97 -9.36 -22.18
CA VAL A 430 52.05 -8.83 -21.33
C VAL A 430 52.47 -9.83 -20.24
N LEU A 431 51.52 -10.48 -19.57
CA LEU A 431 51.84 -11.51 -18.58
C LEU A 431 52.61 -12.68 -19.22
N ARG A 432 52.27 -13.08 -20.45
CA ARG A 432 53.00 -14.13 -21.17
C ARG A 432 54.40 -13.70 -21.57
N GLU A 433 54.57 -12.45 -21.99
CA GLU A 433 55.88 -11.89 -22.30
C GLU A 433 56.79 -11.92 -21.06
N HIS A 434 56.26 -11.55 -19.89
CA HIS A 434 57.01 -11.64 -18.63
C HIS A 434 57.33 -13.08 -18.21
N ILE A 435 56.42 -14.04 -18.42
CA ILE A 435 56.72 -15.47 -18.22
C ILE A 435 57.88 -15.89 -19.14
N GLY A 436 57.86 -15.46 -20.40
CA GLY A 436 58.94 -15.70 -21.36
C GLY A 436 60.28 -15.08 -20.94
N PHE A 437 60.24 -13.85 -20.42
CA PHE A 437 61.42 -13.14 -19.91
C PHE A 437 62.05 -13.85 -18.69
N VAL A 438 61.24 -14.23 -17.70
CA VAL A 438 61.72 -14.97 -16.52
C VAL A 438 62.26 -16.34 -16.92
N ARG A 439 61.61 -17.03 -17.87
CA ARG A 439 62.09 -18.30 -18.44
C ARG A 439 63.47 -18.13 -19.10
N ALA A 440 63.63 -17.09 -19.92
CA ALA A 440 64.89 -16.79 -20.60
C ALA A 440 66.01 -16.50 -19.60
N ARG A 441 65.74 -15.72 -18.54
CA ARG A 441 66.71 -15.42 -17.48
C ARG A 441 67.13 -16.66 -16.69
N LEU A 442 66.18 -17.53 -16.33
CA LEU A 442 66.47 -18.80 -15.65
C LEU A 442 67.27 -19.79 -16.52
N THR A 443 67.21 -19.65 -17.85
CA THR A 443 67.97 -20.47 -18.80
C THR A 443 69.32 -19.85 -19.18
N GLN A 444 69.45 -18.52 -19.29
CA GLN A 444 70.73 -17.84 -19.58
C GLN A 444 71.76 -18.00 -18.46
N SER A 445 71.35 -17.98 -17.20
CA SER A 445 72.22 -18.28 -16.05
C SER A 445 72.73 -19.73 -16.01
N ARG A 446 72.28 -20.59 -16.95
CA ARG A 446 72.75 -21.96 -17.14
C ARG A 446 73.88 -22.05 -18.17
N ASP A 447 73.88 -21.16 -19.16
CA ASP A 447 74.90 -21.13 -20.21
C ASP A 447 76.15 -20.37 -19.73
N ALA A 448 75.98 -19.27 -18.98
CA ALA A 448 77.10 -18.53 -18.40
C ALA A 448 77.92 -19.31 -17.33
N ARG A 449 77.33 -20.35 -16.72
CA ARG A 449 78.01 -21.22 -15.74
C ARG A 449 78.65 -22.47 -16.38
N ARG A 450 78.52 -22.65 -17.69
CA ARG A 450 79.04 -23.79 -18.45
C ARG A 450 80.39 -23.50 -19.14
N ASP A 451 80.80 -22.23 -19.18
CA ASP A 451 81.99 -21.73 -19.89
C ASP A 451 83.19 -21.39 -18.97
N LEU A 452 83.22 -21.89 -17.73
CA LEU A 452 84.42 -21.84 -16.88
C LEU A 452 85.18 -23.19 -17.01
N PRO A 453 86.43 -23.21 -17.53
CA PRO A 453 87.28 -24.39 -17.45
C PRO A 453 87.76 -24.59 -16.02
N ASP A 454 87.73 -25.83 -15.55
CA ASP A 454 88.39 -26.28 -14.32
C ASP A 454 89.89 -25.99 -14.42
N ASP A 455 90.47 -25.34 -13.40
CA ASP A 455 91.91 -25.41 -13.16
C ASP A 455 92.20 -25.49 -11.66
N GLU A 456 93.21 -26.29 -11.37
CA GLU A 456 93.58 -26.85 -10.07
C GLU A 456 94.36 -25.90 -9.15
N THR A 457 94.55 -26.36 -7.92
CA THR A 457 95.66 -26.13 -6.96
C THR A 457 95.65 -24.94 -5.98
N ASP A 458 95.56 -25.35 -4.71
CA ASP A 458 96.49 -25.11 -3.59
C ASP A 458 96.39 -23.93 -2.61
N GLU A 459 96.23 -24.37 -1.35
CA GLU A 459 96.91 -23.96 -0.11
C GLU A 459 96.49 -22.70 0.69
N ALA A 460 96.19 -22.98 1.97
CA ALA A 460 96.62 -22.25 3.19
C ALA A 460 96.06 -20.83 3.44
N ASP A 461 95.74 -20.36 4.65
CA ASP A 461 95.67 -20.91 6.00
C ASP A 461 94.96 -19.84 6.86
N GLU A 462 94.34 -20.31 7.94
CA GLU A 462 94.21 -19.70 9.27
C GLU A 462 93.68 -18.27 9.58
N THR A 463 92.85 -18.29 10.63
CA THR A 463 92.69 -17.33 11.75
C THR A 463 91.59 -16.26 11.72
N ASP A 464 90.48 -16.61 12.36
CA ASP A 464 89.77 -15.79 13.37
C ASP A 464 90.48 -16.03 14.75
N PRO A 465 90.31 -15.24 15.85
CA PRO A 465 88.98 -14.83 16.33
C PRO A 465 88.89 -13.56 17.24
N GLU A 466 87.65 -13.33 17.72
CA GLU A 466 87.26 -12.86 19.07
C GLU A 466 87.11 -11.35 19.40
N ASP A 467 85.83 -10.93 19.45
CA ASP A 467 85.02 -10.62 20.66
C ASP A 467 85.15 -9.27 21.44
N ALA A 468 84.01 -8.92 22.06
CA ALA A 468 83.74 -7.97 23.18
C ALA A 468 83.29 -6.50 22.92
N THR A 469 81.97 -6.34 22.75
CA THR A 469 80.96 -5.55 23.54
C THR A 469 81.43 -4.63 24.72
N PRO A 470 80.56 -3.81 25.37
CA PRO A 470 79.68 -2.67 24.99
C PRO A 470 79.92 -1.40 25.87
N ALA A 471 79.14 -0.31 25.68
CA ALA A 471 78.59 0.52 26.78
C ALA A 471 77.67 1.65 26.29
N ALA A 472 76.47 1.74 26.87
CA ALA A 472 75.67 2.97 27.05
C ALA A 472 76.23 3.77 28.26
N PRO A 473 75.74 4.96 28.72
CA PRO A 473 74.34 5.14 29.19
C PRO A 473 73.77 6.59 29.25
N ASN A 474 72.52 6.70 29.74
CA ASN A 474 71.95 7.73 30.65
C ASN A 474 71.80 9.21 30.19
N GLU A 475 70.84 10.03 30.64
CA GLU A 475 69.73 9.91 31.63
C GLU A 475 68.78 11.13 31.49
N ALA A 476 67.50 10.91 31.84
CA ALA A 476 66.62 11.69 32.74
C ALA A 476 66.52 13.24 32.64
N ALA A 477 65.31 13.82 32.46
CA ALA A 477 64.33 14.26 33.50
C ALA A 477 64.26 15.81 33.50
N GLU A 478 63.19 16.55 33.84
CA GLU A 478 61.87 16.29 34.41
C GLU A 478 61.02 17.59 34.32
N MET A 479 59.69 17.40 34.42
CA MET A 479 58.67 18.23 35.09
C MET A 479 58.20 19.63 34.62
N GLY A 480 56.86 19.70 34.50
CA GLY A 480 55.97 20.72 35.08
C GLY A 480 55.49 21.83 34.14
N GLU A 481 54.26 22.33 34.14
CA GLU A 481 53.01 22.06 34.86
C GLU A 481 51.92 22.98 34.23
N SER A 482 50.64 22.63 34.40
CA SER A 482 49.50 23.56 34.66
C SER A 482 48.61 24.12 33.53
N ARG A 483 47.31 23.75 33.66
CA ARG A 483 46.02 24.49 33.47
C ARG A 483 45.60 24.93 32.05
N ALA A 484 44.36 24.88 31.57
CA ALA A 484 42.96 24.65 32.01
C ALA A 484 42.10 25.80 31.41
N ASP A 485 41.08 25.48 30.60
CA ASP A 485 39.78 26.18 30.39
C ASP A 485 39.12 25.51 29.16
N GLU A 486 38.03 24.75 29.23
CA GLU A 486 36.64 25.03 29.64
C GLU A 486 35.84 25.94 28.68
N ARG A 487 34.88 25.33 27.94
CA ARG A 487 33.45 25.72 27.71
C ARG A 487 32.89 24.99 26.47
N ARG A 488 31.87 24.13 26.65
CA ARG A 488 30.40 24.37 26.54
C ARG A 488 29.96 24.76 25.11
N GLN A 489 28.87 24.25 24.51
CA GLN A 489 27.80 23.31 24.88
C GLN A 489 27.02 22.98 23.56
N PRO A 490 26.06 22.04 23.60
CA PRO A 490 25.31 21.55 22.43
C PRO A 490 23.99 22.30 22.19
N ASP A 491 23.38 22.02 21.04
CA ASP A 491 21.94 21.74 20.86
C ASP A 491 21.77 20.76 19.68
#